data_AF-A0A7X0FNV2-F1
#
_entry.id   AF-A0A7X0FNV2-F1
#
_cell.length_a   1.000
_cell.length_b   1.000
_cell.length_c   1.000
_cell.angle_alpha   90.00
_cell.angle_beta   90.00
_cell.angle_gamma   90.00
#
_symmetry.space_group_name_H-M   'P 1'
#
loop_
_entity.id
_entity.type
_entity.pdbx_description
1 polymer ?
#
loop_
_entity_poly.entity_id
_entity_poly.type
_entity_poly.pdbx_seq_one_letter_code
_entity_poly.pdbx_strand_id
1 'polypeptide(L)' 'MFILYAVLFIAGLYLFGLAFNLAEYNALVFFAGILCISLAMALPFHFTRHE' A
#
# COMPACT_ATOMS: atom_id res chain seq x y z
N MET A 1 2.57 3.78 15.86
CA MET A 1 1.52 3.86 14.81
C MET A 1 2.08 4.34 13.47
N PHE A 2 2.82 5.45 13.41
CA PHE A 2 3.37 5.98 12.15
C PHE A 2 4.29 5.01 11.36
N ILE A 3 5.17 4.28 12.06
CA ILE A 3 6.11 3.33 11.43
C ILE A 3 5.36 2.18 10.73
N LEU A 4 4.25 1.71 11.28
CA LEU A 4 3.44 0.65 10.65
C LEU A 4 2.84 1.13 9.33
N TYR A 5 2.33 2.37 9.28
CA TYR A 5 1.81 2.97 8.05
C TYR A 5 2.92 3.24 7.03
N ALA A 6 4.10 3.66 7.48
CA ALA A 6 5.26 3.85 6.62
C ALA A 6 5.74 2.52 5.99
N VAL A 7 5.74 1.43 6.77
CA VAL A 7 6.05 0.08 6.25
C VAL A 7 4.99 -0.39 5.27
N LEU A 8 3.70 -0.16 5.56
CA LEU A 8 2.60 -0.50 4.66
C LEU A 8 2.67 0.27 3.33
N PHE A 9 3.07 1.54 3.39
CA PHE A 9 3.29 2.38 2.22
C PHE A 9 4.46 1.87 1.35
N ILE A 10 5.60 1.54 1.98
CA ILE A 10 6.76 0.97 1.27
C ILE A 10 6.41 -0.39 0.67
N ALA A 11 5.66 -1.23 1.38
CA ALA A 11 5.16 -2.50 0.85
C ALA A 11 4.27 -2.29 -0.38
N GLY A 12 3.34 -1.33 -0.34
CA GLY A 12 2.51 -0.98 -1.48
C GLY A 12 3.29 -0.50 -2.70
N LEU A 13 4.32 0.34 -2.51
CA LEU A 13 5.22 0.78 -3.58
C LEU A 13 6.03 -0.39 -4.17
N TYR A 14 6.47 -1.32 -3.34
CA TYR A 14 7.17 -2.51 -3.78
C TYR A 14 6.27 -3.42 -4.62
N LEU A 15 5.03 -3.69 -4.18
CA LEU A 15 4.06 -4.47 -4.95
C LEU A 15 3.74 -3.79 -6.30
N PHE A 16 3.59 -2.47 -6.31
CA PHE A 16 3.38 -1.71 -7.54
C PHE A 16 4.53 -1.88 -8.54
N GLY A 17 5.79 -1.82 -8.08
CA GLY A 17 6.95 -2.08 -8.93
C GLY A 17 7.05 -3.55 -9.38
N LEU A 18 6.76 -4.48 -8.48
CA LEU A 18 6.76 -5.92 -8.74
C LEU A 18 5.72 -6.32 -9.80
N ALA A 19 4.61 -5.60 -9.88
CA ALA A 19 3.55 -5.83 -10.87
C ALA A 19 4.07 -5.76 -12.33
N PHE A 20 5.10 -4.95 -12.60
CA PHE A 20 5.70 -4.86 -13.94
C PHE A 20 6.63 -6.03 -14.27
N ASN A 21 7.02 -6.82 -13.26
CA ASN A 21 7.89 -7.98 -13.43
C ASN A 21 7.10 -9.29 -13.58
N LEU A 22 5.84 -9.35 -13.15
CA LEU A 22 4.99 -10.53 -13.28
C LEU A 22 4.19 -10.52 -14.59
N ALA A 23 4.34 -11.56 -15.40
CA ALA A 23 3.64 -11.71 -16.69
C ALA A 23 2.17 -12.12 -16.55
N GLU A 24 1.81 -12.94 -15.55
CA GLU A 24 0.49 -13.57 -15.46
C GLU A 24 -0.49 -12.86 -14.51
N TYR A 25 0.01 -12.16 -13.48
CA TYR A 25 -0.81 -11.53 -12.43
C TYR A 25 -0.57 -10.01 -12.28
N ASN A 26 -0.04 -9.38 -13.33
CA ASN A 26 0.35 -7.97 -13.35
C ASN A 26 -0.78 -7.05 -12.84
N ALA A 27 -2.01 -7.26 -13.29
CA ALA A 27 -3.15 -6.40 -12.97
C ALA A 27 -3.59 -6.53 -11.51
N LEU A 28 -3.63 -7.78 -11.00
CA LEU A 28 -3.99 -8.07 -9.61
C LEU A 28 -2.97 -7.48 -8.64
N VAL A 29 -1.68 -7.66 -8.92
CA VAL A 29 -0.59 -7.15 -8.08
C VAL A 29 -0.52 -5.62 -8.13
N PHE A 30 -0.77 -5.02 -9.29
CA PHE A 30 -0.86 -3.58 -9.46
C PHE A 30 -2.01 -2.98 -8.63
N PHE A 31 -3.21 -3.55 -8.74
CA PHE A 31 -4.37 -3.11 -7.97
C PHE A 31 -4.16 -3.29 -6.47
N ALA A 32 -3.58 -4.41 -6.04
CA ALA A 32 -3.24 -4.64 -4.64
C ALA A 32 -2.23 -3.61 -4.11
N GLY A 33 -1.21 -3.27 -4.91
CA GLY A 33 -0.23 -2.23 -4.58
C GLY A 33 -0.87 -0.86 -4.38
N ILE A 34 -1.72 -0.43 -5.32
CA ILE A 34 -2.46 0.84 -5.23
C ILE A 34 -3.36 0.87 -3.99
N LEU A 35 -4.14 -0.20 -3.75
CA LEU A 35 -5.00 -0.30 -2.56
C LEU A 35 -4.17 -0.21 -1.27
N CYS A 36 -3.03 -0.88 -1.20
CA CYS A 36 -2.15 -0.85 -0.04
C CYS A 36 -1.60 0.57 0.24
N ILE A 37 -1.21 1.30 -0.82
CA ILE A 37 -0.78 2.70 -0.72
C ILE A 37 -1.92 3.60 -0.24
N SER A 38 -3.12 3.46 -0.82
CA SER A 38 -4.30 4.23 -0.41
C SER A 38 -4.70 3.95 1.04
N LEU A 39 -4.65 2.68 1.47
CA LEU A 39 -4.88 2.29 2.86
C LEU A 39 -3.82 2.88 3.78
N ALA A 40 -2.54 2.79 3.45
CA ALA A 40 -1.45 3.36 4.24
C ALA A 40 -1.59 4.88 4.46
N MET A 41 -2.17 5.59 3.47
CA MET A 41 -2.48 7.02 3.57
C MET A 41 -3.76 7.28 4.37
N ALA A 42 -4.83 6.50 4.16
CA ALA A 42 -6.13 6.74 4.80
C ALA A 42 -6.19 6.33 6.28
N LEU A 43 -5.46 5.28 6.66
CA LEU A 43 -5.45 4.71 8.01
C LEU A 43 -4.96 5.69 9.09
N PRO A 44 -3.84 6.44 8.92
CA PRO A 44 -3.44 7.45 9.89
C PRO A 44 -4.47 8.58 10.04
N PHE A 45 -5.18 9.01 8.99
CA PHE A 45 -6.20 10.06 9.14
C PHE A 45 -7.43 9.60 9.92
N HIS A 46 -7.80 8.33 9.84
CA HIS A 46 -8.92 7.76 10.60
C HIS A 46 -8.55 7.46 12.05
N PHE A 47 -7.37 6.89 12.29
CA PHE A 47 -6.96 6.47 13.65
C PHE A 47 -6.35 7.59 14.49
N THR A 48 -5.77 8.64 13.89
CA THR A 48 -5.20 9.78 14.64
C THR A 48 -6.29 10.75 15.14
N ARG A 49 -7.56 10.56 14.77
CA ARG A 49 -8.67 11.46 15.12
C ARG A 49 -9.34 11.14 16.47
N HIS A 50 -8.82 10.14 17.20
CA HIS A 50 -9.38 9.66 18.47
C HIS A 50 -8.52 10.01 19.70
N GLU A 51 -7.68 11.03 19.62
CA GLU A 51 -6.97 11.61 20.77
C GLU A 51 -7.52 13.00 21.12
#